data_AF-A0A1V2H1N4-F1
#
_entry.id   AF-A0A1V2H1N4-F1
#
_cell.length_a   1.000
_cell.length_b   1.000
_cell.length_c   1.000
_cell.angle_alpha   90.00
_cell.angle_beta   90.00
_cell.angle_gamma   90.00
#
_symmetry.space_group_name_H-M   'P 1'
#
loop_
_entity.id
_entity.type
_entity.pdbx_description
1 polymer ?
#
loop_
_entity_poly.entity_id
_entity_poly.type
_entity_poly.pdbx_seq_one_letter_code
_entity_poly.pdbx_strand_id
1 'polypeptide(L)'
;MRINAKDLASGILLVALAVIGLWLNTEHTLGSARRMGPGYMPMLVFWLELGLGAIVLATAFFGGTDPLEKWTKLDFVTLFVGIGVTLVAYPLLAAMPALQANWYALGIAMAIGFAVLAVSPAWRPLAMILLAMCVFGVLLEQGGLMLAITSLVIVSAFADPTHRPLGVAGCVVFLLALCWWVFIYELDIRVNVWPVF
;
A
#
# COMPACT_ATOMS: atom_id res chain seq x y z
N MET A 1 4.90 22.49 -28.98
CA MET A 1 4.48 21.81 -27.73
C MET A 1 5.68 21.08 -27.17
N ARG A 2 6.15 21.44 -25.97
CA ARG A 2 7.14 20.62 -25.27
C ARG A 2 6.35 19.63 -24.43
N ILE A 3 6.52 18.34 -24.68
CA ILE A 3 5.75 17.29 -24.01
C ILE A 3 6.43 16.97 -22.67
N ASN A 4 5.67 16.94 -21.58
CA ASN A 4 6.18 16.46 -20.30
C ASN A 4 6.25 14.92 -20.33
N ALA A 5 7.46 14.38 -20.47
CA ALA A 5 7.67 12.94 -20.58
C ALA A 5 7.23 12.18 -19.31
N LYS A 6 7.37 12.80 -18.13
CA LYS A 6 6.95 12.22 -16.85
C LYS A 6 5.44 12.07 -16.76
N ASP A 7 4.72 13.15 -17.00
CA ASP A 7 3.25 13.15 -16.96
C ASP A 7 2.66 12.27 -18.05
N LEU A 8 3.29 12.26 -19.23
CA LEU A 8 2.90 11.38 -20.32
C LEU A 8 3.05 9.92 -19.92
N ALA A 9 4.21 9.52 -19.39
CA ALA A 9 4.45 8.14 -18.98
C ALA A 9 3.51 7.70 -17.84
N SER A 10 3.32 8.53 -16.81
CA SER A 10 2.39 8.24 -15.72
C SER A 10 0.95 8.18 -16.19
N GLY A 11 0.54 9.08 -17.09
CA GLY A 11 -0.81 9.09 -17.65
C GLY A 11 -1.09 7.85 -18.49
N ILE A 12 -0.14 7.41 -19.33
CA ILE A 12 -0.26 6.18 -20.12
C ILE A 12 -0.39 4.99 -19.18
N LEU A 13 0.44 4.92 -18.13
CA LEU A 13 0.41 3.83 -17.16
C LEU A 13 -0.94 3.75 -16.44
N LEU A 14 -1.46 4.87 -15.93
CA LEU A 14 -2.75 4.93 -15.23
C LEU A 14 -3.90 4.52 -16.15
N VAL A 15 -3.92 5.00 -17.39
CA VAL A 15 -4.93 4.59 -18.38
C VAL A 15 -4.82 3.11 -18.71
N ALA A 16 -3.61 2.59 -18.90
CA ALA A 16 -3.40 1.17 -19.19
C ALA A 16 -3.88 0.29 -18.03
N LEU A 17 -3.54 0.64 -16.78
CA LEU A 17 -3.97 -0.09 -15.59
C LEU A 17 -5.48 -0.06 -15.44
N ALA A 18 -6.11 1.10 -15.62
CA ALA A 18 -7.55 1.25 -15.59
C ALA A 18 -8.25 0.43 -16.68
N VAL A 19 -7.73 0.43 -17.92
CA VAL A 19 -8.30 -0.37 -19.02
C VAL A 19 -8.18 -1.87 -18.74
N ILE A 20 -7.03 -2.33 -18.24
CA ILE A 20 -6.84 -3.73 -17.85
C ILE A 20 -7.79 -4.10 -16.70
N GLY A 21 -7.91 -3.24 -15.69
CA GLY A 21 -8.81 -3.43 -14.56
C GLY A 21 -10.27 -3.49 -14.97
N LEU A 22 -10.72 -2.57 -15.84
CA LEU A 22 -12.07 -2.59 -16.41
C LEU A 22 -12.32 -3.86 -17.21
N TRP A 23 -11.34 -4.31 -18.00
CA TRP A 23 -11.43 -5.53 -18.80
C TRP A 23 -11.57 -6.77 -17.91
N LEU A 24 -10.69 -6.93 -16.91
CA LEU A 24 -10.76 -8.04 -15.95
C LEU A 24 -12.08 -8.03 -15.15
N ASN A 25 -12.62 -6.86 -14.85
CA ASN A 25 -13.85 -6.74 -14.09
C ASN A 25 -15.12 -7.04 -14.89
N THR A 26 -15.04 -7.20 -16.22
CA THR A 26 -16.21 -7.56 -17.04
C THR A 26 -16.79 -8.93 -16.72
N GLU A 27 -16.00 -9.81 -16.12
CA GLU A 27 -16.43 -11.16 -15.71
C GLU A 27 -17.19 -11.15 -14.36
N HIS A 28 -17.24 -10.03 -13.65
CA HIS A 28 -17.85 -9.92 -12.33
C HIS A 28 -19.25 -9.30 -12.37
N THR A 29 -20.14 -9.83 -11.53
CA THR A 29 -21.51 -9.30 -11.42
C THR A 29 -21.49 -7.93 -10.73
N LEU A 30 -22.08 -6.93 -11.38
CA LEU A 30 -22.14 -5.55 -10.87
C LEU A 30 -23.29 -5.35 -9.87
N GLY A 31 -24.41 -6.06 -10.02
CA GLY A 31 -25.59 -5.82 -9.19
C GLY A 31 -26.19 -4.42 -9.41
N SER A 32 -26.77 -3.83 -8.36
CA SER A 32 -27.33 -2.46 -8.38
C SER A 32 -26.73 -1.61 -7.27
N ALA A 33 -26.88 -0.28 -7.30
CA ALA A 33 -26.32 0.60 -6.27
C ALA A 33 -26.80 0.30 -4.83
N ARG A 34 -27.96 -0.36 -4.69
CA ARG A 34 -28.53 -0.77 -3.39
C ARG A 34 -28.21 -2.23 -3.01
N ARG A 35 -27.67 -3.01 -3.94
CA ARG A 35 -27.24 -4.41 -3.78
C ARG A 35 -26.01 -4.61 -4.65
N MET A 36 -24.90 -4.02 -4.22
CA MET A 36 -23.65 -3.97 -4.97
C MET A 36 -23.08 -5.38 -5.09
N GLY A 37 -22.85 -5.83 -6.32
CA GLY A 37 -22.12 -7.06 -6.60
C GLY A 37 -20.61 -6.86 -6.44
N PRO A 38 -19.81 -7.95 -6.44
CA PRO A 38 -18.37 -7.88 -6.25
C PRO A 38 -17.65 -7.01 -7.27
N GLY A 39 -18.20 -6.86 -8.48
CA GLY A 39 -17.63 -6.01 -9.52
C GLY A 39 -17.96 -4.53 -9.41
N TYR A 40 -18.94 -4.12 -8.59
CA TYR A 40 -19.45 -2.73 -8.58
C TYR A 40 -18.39 -1.72 -8.13
N MET A 41 -17.73 -2.01 -6.99
CA MET A 41 -16.71 -1.12 -6.42
C MET A 41 -15.47 -1.04 -7.31
N PRO A 42 -14.88 -2.17 -7.77
CA PRO A 42 -13.79 -2.14 -8.74
C PRO A 42 -14.13 -1.35 -10.01
N MET A 43 -15.34 -1.49 -10.55
CA MET A 43 -15.78 -0.75 -11.74
C MET A 43 -15.69 0.76 -11.52
N LEU A 44 -16.20 1.26 -10.39
CA LEU A 44 -16.16 2.69 -10.07
C LEU A 44 -14.72 3.19 -9.92
N VAL A 45 -13.87 2.44 -9.22
CA VAL A 45 -12.47 2.81 -9.00
C VAL A 45 -11.73 2.90 -10.34
N PHE A 46 -11.87 1.90 -11.21
CA PHE A 46 -11.18 1.93 -12.51
C PHE A 46 -11.73 2.99 -13.46
N TRP A 47 -13.02 3.33 -13.41
CA TRP A 47 -13.54 4.48 -14.18
C TRP A 47 -13.00 5.81 -13.67
N LEU A 48 -12.91 5.99 -12.35
CA LEU A 48 -12.30 7.17 -11.75
C LEU A 48 -10.80 7.26 -12.10
N GLU A 49 -10.09 6.13 -12.02
CA GLU A 49 -8.68 6.04 -12.41
C GLU A 49 -8.49 6.35 -13.90
N LEU A 50 -9.35 5.83 -14.78
CA LEU A 50 -9.32 6.15 -16.22
C LEU A 50 -9.52 7.64 -16.46
N GLY A 51 -10.47 8.25 -15.75
CA GLY A 51 -10.73 9.69 -15.82
C GLY A 51 -9.52 10.52 -15.35
N LEU A 52 -8.96 10.18 -14.20
CA LEU A 52 -7.76 10.84 -13.68
C LEU A 52 -6.55 10.64 -14.60
N GLY A 53 -6.33 9.42 -15.11
CA GLY A 53 -5.27 9.10 -16.06
C GLY A 53 -5.41 9.88 -17.37
N ALA A 54 -6.63 10.01 -17.89
CA ALA A 54 -6.92 10.82 -19.07
C ALA A 54 -6.66 12.33 -18.83
N ILE A 55 -6.99 12.84 -17.65
CA ILE A 55 -6.66 14.22 -17.25
C ILE A 55 -5.14 14.41 -17.23
N VAL A 56 -4.40 13.51 -16.56
CA VAL A 56 -2.93 13.58 -16.49
C VAL A 56 -2.31 13.54 -17.89
N LEU A 57 -2.78 12.63 -18.75
CA LEU A 57 -2.37 12.55 -20.16
C LEU A 57 -2.62 13.85 -20.91
N ALA A 58 -3.79 14.47 -20.74
CA ALA A 58 -4.11 15.74 -21.36
C ALA A 58 -3.17 16.84 -20.86
N THR A 59 -2.91 16.91 -19.55
CA THR A 59 -2.00 17.91 -18.95
C THR A 59 -0.55 17.75 -19.41
N ALA A 60 -0.13 16.53 -19.77
CA ALA A 60 1.22 16.26 -20.26
C ALA A 60 1.58 17.02 -21.54
N PHE A 61 0.59 17.40 -22.36
CA PHE A 61 0.79 18.20 -23.57
C PHE A 61 0.93 19.69 -23.30
N PHE A 62 0.57 20.14 -22.09
CA PHE A 62 0.61 21.55 -21.67
C PHE A 62 1.66 21.83 -20.58
N GLY A 63 2.29 20.80 -20.00
CA GLY A 63 3.30 20.90 -18.95
C GLY A 63 4.72 21.21 -19.43
N GLY A 64 5.62 21.48 -18.47
CA GLY A 64 7.05 21.75 -18.72
C GLY A 64 7.86 20.50 -19.08
N THR A 65 9.16 20.67 -19.35
CA THR A 65 10.07 19.55 -19.63
C THR A 65 10.73 19.04 -18.37
N ASP A 66 10.02 18.23 -17.59
CA ASP A 66 10.65 17.48 -16.50
C ASP A 66 11.25 16.19 -17.08
N PRO A 67 12.58 15.99 -16.99
CA PRO A 67 13.20 14.76 -17.48
C PRO A 67 12.74 13.57 -16.63
N LEU A 68 12.60 12.40 -17.28
CA LEU A 68 12.36 11.15 -16.58
C LEU A 68 13.51 10.84 -15.62
N GLU A 69 13.17 10.43 -14.40
CA GLU A 69 14.15 9.92 -13.46
C GLU A 69 14.78 8.65 -14.02
N LYS A 70 16.10 8.64 -14.13
CA LYS A 70 16.84 7.49 -14.65
C LYS A 70 17.11 6.54 -13.50
N TRP A 71 16.43 5.40 -13.52
CA TRP A 71 16.65 4.35 -12.53
C TRP A 71 18.07 3.79 -12.62
N THR A 72 18.66 3.59 -11.45
CA THR A 72 19.97 3.00 -11.28
C THR A 72 19.86 1.47 -11.36
N LYS A 73 20.97 0.78 -11.67
CA LYS A 73 21.02 -0.69 -11.63
C LYS A 73 20.56 -1.27 -10.29
N LEU A 74 20.81 -0.55 -9.18
CA LEU A 74 20.37 -0.94 -7.84
C LEU A 74 18.84 -1.01 -7.75
N ASP A 75 18.11 -0.07 -8.35
CA ASP A 75 16.65 0.02 -8.26
C ASP A 75 15.97 -1.17 -8.93
N PHE A 76 16.52 -1.60 -10.07
CA PHE A 76 16.06 -2.82 -10.75
C PHE A 76 16.43 -4.08 -9.96
N VAL A 77 17.65 -4.17 -9.44
CA VAL A 77 18.09 -5.33 -8.67
C VAL A 77 17.25 -5.49 -7.41
N THR A 78 17.01 -4.42 -6.65
CA THR A 78 16.19 -4.49 -5.43
C THR A 78 14.75 -4.89 -5.72
N LEU A 79 14.20 -4.49 -6.88
CA LEU A 79 12.86 -4.90 -7.30
C LEU A 79 12.78 -6.41 -7.54
N PHE A 80 13.66 -6.95 -8.39
CA PHE A 80 13.66 -8.39 -8.70
C PHE A 80 14.06 -9.25 -7.50
N VAL A 81 15.02 -8.79 -6.70
CA VAL A 81 15.44 -9.49 -5.48
C VAL A 81 14.32 -9.44 -4.45
N GLY A 82 13.63 -8.31 -4.25
CA GLY A 82 12.49 -8.23 -3.34
C GLY A 82 11.35 -9.19 -3.72
N ILE A 83 11.02 -9.27 -5.01
CA ILE A 83 10.05 -10.25 -5.53
C ILE A 83 10.56 -11.68 -5.30
N GLY A 84 11.80 -11.99 -5.68
CA GLY A 84 12.38 -13.33 -5.53
C GLY A 84 12.45 -13.77 -4.06
N VAL A 85 12.86 -12.88 -3.16
CA VAL A 85 12.90 -13.12 -1.72
C VAL A 85 11.50 -13.40 -1.19
N THR A 86 10.49 -12.66 -1.61
CA THR A 86 9.09 -12.90 -1.18
C THR A 86 8.59 -14.27 -1.64
N LEU A 87 8.84 -14.61 -2.91
CA LEU A 87 8.43 -15.88 -3.52
C LEU A 87 9.13 -17.09 -2.87
N VAL A 88 10.36 -16.92 -2.38
CA VAL A 88 11.11 -17.97 -1.68
C VAL A 88 10.76 -18.01 -0.18
N ALA A 89 10.60 -16.85 0.47
CA ALA A 89 10.32 -16.77 1.90
C ALA A 89 8.92 -17.30 2.24
N TYR A 90 7.91 -17.02 1.41
CA TYR A 90 6.55 -17.49 1.64
C TYR A 90 6.44 -19.02 1.82
N PRO A 91 6.90 -19.87 0.88
CA PRO A 91 6.80 -21.32 1.05
C PRO A 91 7.64 -21.84 2.21
N LEU A 92 8.79 -21.21 2.51
CA LEU A 92 9.63 -21.59 3.65
C LEU A 92 8.95 -21.30 5.00
N LEU A 93 8.32 -20.14 5.13
CA LEU A 93 7.58 -19.76 6.33
C LEU A 93 6.28 -20.56 6.46
N ALA A 94 5.60 -20.83 5.34
CA ALA A 94 4.41 -21.67 5.30
C ALA A 94 4.71 -23.15 5.65
N ALA A 95 5.96 -23.60 5.52
CA ALA A 95 6.36 -24.94 5.96
C ALA A 95 6.47 -25.07 7.49
N MET A 96 6.51 -23.95 8.24
CA MET A 96 6.62 -23.96 9.70
C MET A 96 5.24 -24.11 10.35
N PRO A 97 4.97 -25.17 11.15
CA PRO A 97 3.66 -25.41 11.74
C PRO A 97 3.14 -24.24 12.60
N ALA A 98 4.05 -23.49 13.23
CA ALA A 98 3.72 -22.33 14.06
C ALA A 98 3.17 -21.13 13.25
N LEU A 99 3.45 -21.04 11.95
CA LEU A 99 3.06 -19.94 11.06
C LEU A 99 2.01 -20.36 10.02
N GLN A 100 1.55 -21.62 10.07
CA GLN A 100 0.48 -22.14 9.21
C GLN A 100 -0.91 -21.67 9.63
N ALA A 101 -1.05 -21.25 10.89
CA ALA A 101 -2.27 -20.59 11.34
C ALA A 101 -2.26 -19.13 10.85
N ASN A 102 -3.30 -18.75 10.10
CA ASN A 102 -3.60 -17.39 9.62
C ASN A 102 -2.66 -16.87 8.52
N TRP A 103 -2.75 -15.55 8.29
CA TRP A 103 -2.07 -14.83 7.22
C TRP A 103 -0.62 -14.42 7.56
N TYR A 104 -0.06 -14.93 8.67
CA TYR A 104 1.26 -14.51 9.17
C TYR A 104 2.40 -14.89 8.23
N ALA A 105 2.40 -16.10 7.67
CA ALA A 105 3.45 -16.52 6.73
C ALA A 105 3.52 -15.59 5.51
N LEU A 106 2.36 -15.19 4.97
CA LEU A 106 2.27 -14.25 3.86
C LEU A 106 2.71 -12.84 4.28
N GLY A 107 2.18 -12.32 5.39
CA GLY A 107 2.49 -10.98 5.86
C GLY A 107 3.97 -10.79 6.20
N ILE A 108 4.60 -11.78 6.84
CA ILE A 108 6.03 -11.77 7.14
C ILE A 108 6.86 -11.87 5.86
N ALA A 109 6.50 -12.76 4.93
CA ALA A 109 7.21 -12.88 3.65
C ALA A 109 7.18 -11.57 2.86
N MET A 110 6.01 -10.91 2.79
CA MET A 110 5.86 -9.62 2.12
C MET A 110 6.63 -8.52 2.84
N ALA A 111 6.60 -8.49 4.18
CA ALA A 111 7.39 -7.52 4.95
C ALA A 111 8.90 -7.66 4.68
N ILE A 112 9.42 -8.89 4.58
CA ILE A 112 10.82 -9.14 4.21
C ILE A 112 11.10 -8.64 2.78
N GLY A 113 10.22 -8.95 1.84
CA GLY A 113 10.32 -8.49 0.45
C GLY A 113 10.37 -6.97 0.31
N PHE A 114 9.46 -6.27 0.99
CA PHE A 114 9.44 -4.82 1.00
C PHE A 114 10.62 -4.22 1.77
N ALA A 115 11.14 -4.90 2.80
CA ALA A 115 12.34 -4.44 3.49
C ALA A 115 13.57 -4.46 2.56
N VAL A 116 13.68 -5.51 1.72
CA VAL A 116 14.72 -5.59 0.69
C VAL A 116 14.55 -4.50 -0.36
N LEU A 117 13.30 -4.22 -0.76
CA LEU A 117 13.00 -3.15 -1.70
C LEU A 117 13.37 -1.76 -1.14
N ALA A 118 13.23 -1.56 0.18
CA ALA A 118 13.52 -0.31 0.86
C ALA A 118 15.01 0.08 0.89
N VAL A 119 15.91 -0.83 0.49
CA VAL A 119 17.36 -0.56 0.39
C VAL A 119 17.67 0.42 -0.75
N SER A 120 16.86 0.42 -1.82
CA SER A 120 17.02 1.39 -2.92
C SER A 120 16.45 2.76 -2.50
N PRO A 121 17.20 3.86 -2.66
CA PRO A 121 16.69 5.21 -2.39
C PRO A 121 15.45 5.59 -3.21
N ALA A 122 15.33 5.10 -4.45
CA ALA A 122 14.20 5.40 -5.33
C ALA A 122 12.90 4.72 -4.84
N TRP A 123 13.01 3.47 -4.38
CA TRP A 123 11.85 2.69 -3.94
C TRP A 123 11.53 2.84 -2.45
N ARG A 124 12.46 3.38 -1.65
CA ARG A 124 12.35 3.45 -0.19
C ARG A 124 11.02 4.03 0.33
N PRO A 125 10.50 5.17 -0.17
CA PRO A 125 9.25 5.72 0.36
C PRO A 125 8.06 4.77 0.15
N LEU A 126 7.96 4.20 -1.05
CA LEU A 126 6.89 3.26 -1.40
C LEU A 126 7.04 1.94 -0.63
N ALA A 127 8.26 1.41 -0.55
CA ALA A 127 8.57 0.16 0.14
C ALA A 127 8.27 0.24 1.64
N MET A 128 8.59 1.38 2.28
CA MET A 128 8.33 1.57 3.71
C MET A 128 6.83 1.67 4.03
N ILE A 129 6.04 2.29 3.16
CA ILE A 129 4.57 2.34 3.33
C ILE A 129 3.98 0.93 3.18
N LEU A 130 4.38 0.19 2.15
CA LEU A 130 3.89 -1.19 1.94
C LEU A 130 4.34 -2.13 3.07
N LEU A 131 5.57 -1.98 3.55
CA LEU A 131 6.07 -2.70 4.72
C LEU A 131 5.24 -2.37 5.96
N ALA A 132 4.92 -1.09 6.20
CA ALA A 132 4.08 -0.68 7.31
C ALA A 132 2.69 -1.34 7.25
N MET A 133 2.09 -1.43 6.06
CA MET A 133 0.81 -2.14 5.85
C MET A 133 0.91 -3.64 6.15
N CYS A 134 2.00 -4.30 5.74
CA CYS A 134 2.22 -5.72 6.05
C CYS A 134 2.42 -5.96 7.55
N VAL A 135 3.23 -5.12 8.20
CA VAL A 135 3.46 -5.17 9.65
C VAL A 135 2.14 -4.95 10.39
N PHE A 136 1.35 -3.95 9.99
CA PHE A 136 0.03 -3.72 10.55
C PHE A 136 -0.88 -4.96 10.43
N GLY A 137 -0.96 -5.58 9.25
CA GLY A 137 -1.79 -6.75 9.02
C GLY A 137 -1.40 -7.96 9.89
N VAL A 138 -0.10 -8.20 10.07
CA VAL A 138 0.41 -9.28 10.93
C VAL A 138 0.14 -8.97 12.41
N LEU A 139 0.33 -7.72 12.84
CA LEU A 139 0.16 -7.35 14.25
C LEU A 139 -1.30 -7.20 14.66
N LEU A 140 -2.23 -6.94 13.74
CA LEU A 140 -3.63 -6.64 14.07
C LEU A 140 -4.31 -7.76 14.85
N GLU A 141 -4.07 -9.02 14.46
CA GLU A 141 -4.76 -10.18 15.07
C GLU A 141 -4.29 -10.45 16.52
N GLN A 142 -2.98 -10.37 16.80
CA GLN A 142 -2.42 -10.67 18.13
C GLN A 142 -2.14 -9.43 18.98
N GLY A 143 -1.57 -8.39 18.37
CA GLY A 143 -1.16 -7.15 19.04
C GLY A 143 -2.31 -6.18 19.31
N GLY A 144 -3.46 -6.40 18.67
CA GLY A 144 -4.61 -5.52 18.77
C GLY A 144 -4.44 -4.20 18.03
N LEU A 145 -5.49 -3.40 18.04
CA LEU A 145 -5.59 -2.19 17.24
C LEU A 145 -4.53 -1.13 17.60
N MET A 146 -4.27 -0.90 18.89
CA MET A 146 -3.38 0.18 19.34
C MET A 146 -1.92 -0.09 18.94
N LEU A 147 -1.47 -1.34 19.10
CA LEU A 147 -0.12 -1.75 18.74
C LEU A 147 0.06 -1.71 17.21
N ALA A 148 -0.94 -2.20 16.46
CA ALA A 148 -0.93 -2.16 15.01
C ALA A 148 -0.82 -0.72 14.47
N ILE A 149 -1.66 0.22 14.94
CA ILE A 149 -1.60 1.63 14.55
C ILE A 149 -0.24 2.25 14.89
N THR A 150 0.27 1.98 16.10
CA THR A 150 1.57 2.51 16.54
C THR A 150 2.68 2.04 15.62
N SER A 151 2.72 0.74 15.29
CA SER A 151 3.71 0.17 14.37
C SER A 151 3.59 0.76 12.96
N LEU A 152 2.37 0.92 12.45
CA LEU A 152 2.10 1.50 11.12
C LEU A 152 2.65 2.92 11.01
N VAL A 153 2.37 3.76 12.00
CA VAL A 153 2.80 5.17 11.98
C VAL A 153 4.31 5.29 12.14
N ILE A 154 4.93 4.51 13.04
CA ILE A 154 6.38 4.54 13.26
C ILE A 154 7.12 4.07 12.01
N VAL A 155 6.71 2.95 11.42
CA VAL A 155 7.35 2.40 10.21
C VAL A 155 7.16 3.36 9.03
N SER A 156 5.97 3.93 8.86
CA SER A 156 5.69 4.91 7.80
C SER A 156 6.52 6.18 7.95
N ALA A 157 6.79 6.65 9.17
CA ALA A 157 7.61 7.84 9.40
C ALA A 157 9.04 7.72 8.85
N PHE A 158 9.60 6.50 8.79
CA PHE A 158 10.92 6.26 8.21
C PHE A 158 10.95 6.31 6.68
N ALA A 159 9.80 6.45 6.02
CA ALA A 159 9.71 6.72 4.59
C ALA A 159 10.22 8.13 4.24
N ASP A 160 10.08 9.10 5.15
CA ASP A 160 10.52 10.48 4.95
C ASP A 160 11.90 10.71 5.61
N PRO A 161 12.93 11.18 4.88
CA PRO A 161 14.23 11.53 5.45
C PRO A 161 14.18 12.73 6.41
N THR A 162 13.12 13.53 6.42
CA THR A 162 13.01 14.79 7.19
C THR A 162 12.09 14.72 8.42
N HIS A 163 11.68 13.52 8.83
CA HIS A 163 10.74 13.32 9.94
C HIS A 163 11.24 13.92 11.26
N ARG A 164 10.37 14.64 11.96
CA ARG A 164 10.64 15.13 13.32
C ARG A 164 10.06 14.13 14.33
N PRO A 165 10.88 13.52 15.21
CA PRO A 165 10.40 12.44 16.10
C PRO A 165 9.31 12.91 17.06
N LEU A 166 9.35 14.18 17.50
CA LEU A 166 8.31 14.78 18.32
C LEU A 166 6.97 14.91 17.58
N GLY A 167 7.01 15.23 16.28
CA GLY A 167 5.82 15.31 15.44
C GLY A 167 5.19 13.94 15.21
N VAL A 168 6.02 12.92 14.96
CA VAL A 168 5.56 11.53 14.82
C VAL A 168 4.89 11.05 16.10
N ALA A 169 5.50 11.30 17.27
CA ALA A 169 4.90 10.96 18.56
C ALA A 169 3.54 11.66 18.77
N GLY A 170 3.43 12.94 18.40
CA GLY A 170 2.15 13.66 18.40
C GLY A 170 1.09 13.02 17.51
N CYS A 171 1.45 12.65 16.28
CA CYS A 171 0.56 11.94 15.35
C CYS A 171 0.12 10.58 15.90
N VAL A 172 1.04 9.80 16.49
CA VAL A 172 0.73 8.52 17.12
C VAL A 172 -0.30 8.71 18.23
N VAL A 173 -0.04 9.61 19.18
CA VAL A 173 -0.95 9.86 20.31
C VAL A 173 -2.32 10.32 19.82
N PHE A 174 -2.35 11.24 18.86
CA PHE A 174 -3.60 11.75 18.29
C PHE A 174 -4.41 10.66 17.60
N LEU A 175 -3.79 9.85 16.73
CA LEU A 175 -4.47 8.77 16.02
C LEU A 175 -4.96 7.68 16.98
N LEU A 176 -4.15 7.31 17.98
CA LEU A 176 -4.55 6.35 19.01
C LEU A 176 -5.76 6.86 19.81
N ALA A 177 -5.76 8.13 20.22
CA ALA A 177 -6.86 8.73 20.94
C ALA A 177 -8.15 8.78 20.09
N LEU A 178 -8.02 9.17 18.82
CA LEU A 178 -9.15 9.23 17.88
C LEU A 178 -9.72 7.83 17.60
N CYS A 179 -8.88 6.84 17.35
CA CYS A 179 -9.33 5.47 17.14
C CYS A 179 -9.98 4.89 18.41
N TRP A 180 -9.41 5.14 19.58
CA TRP A 180 -10.01 4.72 20.85
C TRP A 180 -11.39 5.36 21.06
N TRP A 181 -11.51 6.66 20.81
CA TRP A 181 -12.79 7.38 20.89
C TRP A 181 -13.83 6.78 19.94
N VAL A 182 -13.51 6.67 18.65
CA VAL A 182 -14.47 6.18 17.65
C VAL A 182 -14.89 4.73 17.92
N PHE A 183 -13.95 3.83 18.19
CA PHE A 183 -14.27 2.41 18.28
C PHE A 183 -14.89 1.99 19.61
N ILE A 184 -14.46 2.58 20.72
CA ILE A 184 -14.98 2.23 22.05
C ILE A 184 -16.18 3.09 22.40
N TYR A 185 -16.11 4.40 22.20
CA TYR A 185 -17.15 5.31 22.68
C TYR A 185 -18.32 5.42 21.68
N GLU A 186 -18.03 5.56 20.38
CA GLU A 186 -19.10 5.84 19.40
C GLU A 186 -19.71 4.57 18.81
N LEU A 187 -18.88 3.57 18.45
CA LEU A 187 -19.34 2.39 17.71
C LEU A 187 -19.70 1.19 18.61
N ASP A 188 -19.26 1.16 19.87
CA ASP A 188 -19.41 0.03 20.82
C ASP A 188 -19.08 -1.36 20.21
N ILE A 189 -18.12 -1.40 19.28
CA ILE A 189 -17.70 -2.65 18.64
C ILE A 189 -16.62 -3.31 19.49
N ARG A 190 -16.77 -4.62 19.74
CA ARG A 190 -15.74 -5.46 20.38
C ARG A 190 -14.58 -5.74 19.43
N VAL A 191 -13.73 -4.75 19.20
CA VAL A 191 -12.41 -4.92 18.58
C VAL A 191 -11.36 -5.17 19.67
N ASN A 192 -10.38 -6.01 19.37
CA ASN A 192 -9.31 -6.29 20.32
C ASN A 192 -8.34 -5.10 20.36
N VAL A 193 -8.46 -4.25 21.37
CA VAL A 193 -7.67 -3.00 21.48
C VAL A 193 -6.27 -3.25 22.03
N TRP A 194 -6.14 -4.27 22.88
CA TRP A 194 -4.91 -4.61 23.60
C TRP A 194 -4.37 -5.95 23.11
N PRO A 195 -3.06 -6.20 23.26
CA PRO A 195 -2.47 -7.45 22.84
C PRO A 195 -3.05 -8.61 23.67
N VAL A 196 -3.44 -9.67 22.97
CA VAL A 196 -3.89 -10.94 23.57
C VAL A 196 -2.81 -11.97 23.31
N PHE A 197 -1.95 -12.17 24.30
CA PHE A 197 -0.91 -13.20 24.27
C PHE A 197 -1.46 -14.53 24.73
#